data_AF-V5GWP2-F1
#
_entry.id   AF-V5GWP2-F1
#
_cell.length_a   1.000
_cell.length_b   1.000
_cell.length_c   1.000
_cell.angle_alpha   90.00
_cell.angle_beta   90.00
_cell.angle_gamma   90.00
#
_symmetry.space_group_name_H-M   'P 1'
#
loop_
_entity.id
_entity.type
_entity.pdbx_description
1 polymer ?
#
loop_
_entity_poly.entity_id
_entity_poly.type
_entity_poly.pdbx_seq_one_letter_code
_entity_poly.pdbx_strand_id
1 'polypeptide(L)'
;MNPLCWSTCLWLWFMCTGVECLPKLHLSSRDQDDRGTTITVQFYIDESVKANEENISNFLGTVIGQATTDLQNHDYFNIKDINLKYKIKYHVDDALKKTLQGYYNQVYMYLEGIIDALTAHFDTYNENGNPDINCLVTNNTIEDGYDIHKAYGFSKDKTLCKHSVSMLLAYAPYAAYDAGRKFTEQDQRQP
;
A
#
# COMPACT_ATOMS: atom_id res chain seq x y z
N MET A 1 50.75 3.19 -39.88
CA MET A 1 50.68 1.77 -40.32
C MET A 1 49.94 1.00 -39.23
N ASN A 2 48.71 0.56 -39.52
CA ASN A 2 47.92 -0.41 -38.72
C ASN A 2 48.47 -1.84 -38.93
N PRO A 3 47.93 -2.93 -38.33
CA PRO A 3 47.08 -3.12 -37.13
C PRO A 3 47.52 -4.30 -36.23
N LEU A 4 46.87 -4.52 -35.08
CA LEU A 4 46.53 -5.81 -34.41
C LEU A 4 45.92 -5.45 -33.03
N CYS A 5 44.60 -5.40 -32.85
CA CYS A 5 43.62 -6.51 -32.76
C CYS A 5 43.91 -7.46 -31.58
N TRP A 6 43.31 -7.22 -30.42
CA TRP A 6 42.28 -8.10 -29.82
C TRP A 6 41.84 -7.62 -28.42
N SER A 7 40.53 -7.77 -28.18
CA SER A 7 39.89 -8.23 -26.93
C SER A 7 40.33 -7.53 -25.62
N THR A 8 39.47 -6.83 -24.90
CA THR A 8 38.22 -7.35 -24.34
C THR A 8 37.33 -6.22 -23.83
N CYS A 9 36.03 -6.40 -24.04
CA CYS A 9 34.97 -5.82 -23.23
C CYS A 9 35.24 -5.98 -21.74
N LEU A 10 35.03 -4.93 -20.94
CA LEU A 10 34.38 -5.02 -19.64
C LEU A 10 33.95 -3.61 -19.23
N TRP A 11 32.80 -3.25 -19.77
CA TRP A 11 31.88 -2.29 -19.17
C TRP A 11 31.54 -2.77 -17.76
N LEU A 12 32.24 -2.29 -16.73
CA LEU A 12 31.75 -2.38 -15.36
C LEU A 12 30.81 -1.21 -15.13
N TRP A 13 29.55 -1.48 -15.46
CA TRP A 13 28.41 -0.69 -15.06
C TRP A 13 28.40 -0.57 -13.54
N PHE A 14 28.15 0.66 -13.08
CA PHE A 14 27.45 1.00 -11.86
C PHE A 14 27.59 0.00 -10.71
N MET A 15 28.47 0.34 -9.77
CA MET A 15 28.32 -0.01 -8.38
C MET A 15 26.98 0.55 -7.88
N CYS A 16 25.88 -0.15 -8.20
CA CYS A 16 24.64 -0.05 -7.46
C CYS A 16 24.94 -0.63 -6.08
N THR A 17 25.36 0.25 -5.18
CA THR A 17 25.40 -0.03 -3.75
C THR A 17 24.09 -0.68 -3.35
N GLY A 18 24.20 -1.86 -2.75
CA GLY A 18 23.08 -2.73 -2.40
C GLY A 18 21.95 -1.98 -1.72
N VAL A 19 20.85 -1.89 -2.44
CA VAL A 19 19.53 -1.95 -1.85
C VAL A 19 18.99 -3.30 -2.30
N GLU A 20 19.08 -4.27 -1.39
CA GLU A 20 18.26 -5.48 -1.45
C GLU A 20 16.81 -5.02 -1.30
N CYS A 21 16.21 -4.65 -2.43
CA CYS A 21 14.78 -4.50 -2.58
C CYS A 21 14.41 -5.53 -3.63
N LEU A 22 13.95 -6.70 -3.17
CA LEU A 22 13.33 -7.68 -4.03
C LEU A 22 12.22 -7.00 -4.86
N PRO A 23 12.15 -7.22 -6.19
CA PRO A 23 11.08 -6.72 -7.04
C PRO A 23 9.73 -7.41 -6.78
N LYS A 24 9.69 -8.37 -5.85
CA LYS A 24 8.49 -9.00 -5.30
C LYS A 24 8.57 -8.91 -3.77
N LEU A 25 7.93 -7.89 -3.21
CA LEU A 25 7.67 -7.71 -1.78
C LEU A 25 8.87 -8.00 -0.84
N HIS A 26 9.84 -7.09 -0.77
CA HIS A 26 10.89 -7.14 0.25
C HIS A 26 10.41 -6.48 1.54
N LEU A 27 10.02 -7.30 2.51
CA LEU A 27 9.77 -6.87 3.88
C LEU A 27 11.12 -6.56 4.53
N SER A 28 11.36 -5.31 4.94
CA SER A 28 12.57 -4.99 5.69
C SER A 28 12.59 -5.81 6.99
N SER A 29 13.76 -6.34 7.35
CA SER A 29 13.99 -7.43 8.33
C SER A 29 13.65 -7.12 9.80
N ARG A 30 12.72 -6.20 10.08
CA ARG A 30 12.47 -5.73 11.45
C ARG A 30 11.76 -6.75 12.33
N ASP A 31 11.16 -7.81 11.77
CA ASP A 31 10.47 -8.86 12.53
C ASP A 31 10.65 -10.29 11.96
N GLN A 32 11.77 -10.60 11.30
CA GLN A 32 12.12 -12.00 11.02
C GLN A 32 12.74 -12.67 12.26
N ASP A 33 11.98 -12.74 13.35
CA ASP A 33 12.18 -13.78 14.35
C ASP A 33 11.55 -15.08 13.80
N ASP A 34 12.04 -16.24 14.26
CA ASP A 34 11.65 -17.61 13.85
C ASP A 34 10.14 -17.99 14.01
N ARG A 35 9.21 -17.03 14.03
CA ARG A 35 7.75 -17.19 14.31
C ARG A 35 6.81 -16.72 13.19
N GLY A 36 7.31 -16.52 11.98
CA GLY A 36 6.50 -16.08 10.83
C GLY A 36 6.42 -14.55 10.68
N THR A 37 6.02 -14.11 9.49
CA THR A 37 5.93 -12.70 9.09
C THR A 37 4.59 -12.11 9.55
N THR A 38 4.62 -11.10 10.44
CA THR A 38 3.42 -10.33 10.78
C THR A 38 3.47 -8.97 10.09
N ILE A 39 2.39 -8.59 9.41
CA ILE A 39 2.18 -7.24 8.89
C ILE A 39 1.03 -6.62 9.66
N THR A 40 1.25 -5.42 10.16
CA THR A 40 0.27 -4.62 10.91
C THR A 40 -0.37 -3.56 10.02
N VAL A 41 -1.70 -3.58 9.97
CA VAL A 41 -2.50 -2.67 9.16
C VAL A 41 -3.36 -1.81 10.08
N GLN A 42 -3.27 -0.50 9.92
CA GLN A 42 -4.17 0.43 10.59
C GLN A 42 -5.12 1.04 9.57
N PHE A 43 -6.40 0.71 9.69
CA PHE A 43 -7.45 1.33 8.90
C PHE A 43 -7.95 2.62 9.55
N TYR A 44 -8.19 3.63 8.74
CA TYR A 44 -8.80 4.90 9.10
C TYR A 44 -10.03 5.11 8.23
N ILE A 45 -11.20 5.28 8.83
CA ILE A 45 -12.45 5.41 8.08
C ILE A 45 -12.73 6.89 7.82
N ASP A 46 -12.70 7.26 6.55
CA ASP A 46 -13.05 8.60 6.07
C ASP A 46 -14.53 8.90 6.29
N GLU A 47 -14.86 10.18 6.46
CA GLU A 47 -16.22 10.61 6.75
C GLU A 47 -17.21 10.32 5.62
N SER A 48 -16.73 10.11 4.39
CA SER A 48 -17.56 9.76 3.24
C SER A 48 -18.20 8.37 3.39
N VAL A 49 -17.62 7.48 4.20
CA VAL A 49 -18.17 6.15 4.48
C VAL A 49 -19.29 6.29 5.52
N LYS A 50 -20.55 6.14 5.08
CA LYS A 50 -21.75 6.25 5.94
C LYS A 50 -22.25 4.90 6.48
N ALA A 51 -21.51 3.82 6.25
CA ALA A 51 -21.84 2.50 6.76
C ALA A 51 -21.63 2.42 8.29
N ASN A 52 -22.33 1.51 8.95
CA ASN A 52 -22.12 1.24 10.37
C ASN A 52 -20.83 0.43 10.61
N GLU A 53 -20.37 0.39 11.86
CA GLU A 53 -19.13 -0.29 12.24
C GLU A 53 -19.12 -1.78 11.87
N GLU A 54 -20.26 -2.46 12.01
CA GLU A 54 -20.40 -3.88 11.65
C GLU A 54 -20.14 -4.12 10.16
N ASN A 55 -20.77 -3.32 9.28
CA ASN A 55 -20.60 -3.43 7.83
C ASN A 55 -19.19 -3.08 7.39
N ILE A 56 -18.55 -2.11 8.05
CA ILE A 56 -17.16 -1.75 7.80
C ILE A 56 -16.24 -2.90 8.23
N SER A 57 -16.43 -3.45 9.42
CA SER A 57 -15.64 -4.56 9.95
C SER A 57 -15.76 -5.81 9.07
N ASN A 58 -16.97 -6.16 8.63
CA ASN A 58 -17.21 -7.30 7.73
C ASN A 58 -16.53 -7.11 6.36
N PHE A 59 -16.58 -5.89 5.81
CA PHE A 59 -15.88 -5.56 4.57
C PHE A 59 -14.36 -5.71 4.75
N LEU A 60 -13.77 -5.07 5.77
CA LEU A 60 -12.33 -5.09 5.99
C LEU A 60 -11.81 -6.47 6.40
N GLY A 61 -12.60 -7.24 7.14
CA GLY A 61 -12.31 -8.65 7.43
C GLY A 61 -12.22 -9.49 6.16
N THR A 62 -13.12 -9.24 5.19
CA THR A 62 -13.08 -9.89 3.88
C THR A 62 -11.85 -9.47 3.07
N VAL A 63 -11.53 -8.16 3.03
CA VAL A 63 -10.35 -7.61 2.36
C VAL A 63 -9.07 -8.25 2.90
N ILE A 64 -8.90 -8.28 4.22
CA ILE A 64 -7.73 -8.88 4.88
C ILE A 64 -7.66 -10.39 4.65
N GLY A 65 -8.80 -11.10 4.73
CA GLY A 65 -8.86 -12.54 4.47
C GLY A 65 -8.45 -12.90 3.04
N GLN A 66 -8.96 -12.16 2.05
CA GLN A 66 -8.57 -12.33 0.67
C GLN A 66 -7.09 -11.98 0.44
N ALA A 67 -6.62 -10.85 0.99
CA ALA A 67 -5.22 -10.47 0.89
C ALA A 67 -4.27 -11.51 1.50
N THR A 68 -4.62 -12.08 2.66
CA THR A 68 -3.86 -13.17 3.29
C THR A 68 -3.83 -14.41 2.39
N THR A 69 -4.97 -14.76 1.80
CA THR A 69 -5.09 -15.91 0.89
C THR A 69 -4.18 -15.74 -0.34
N ASP A 70 -4.17 -14.55 -0.94
CA ASP A 70 -3.34 -14.27 -2.11
C ASP A 70 -1.84 -14.30 -1.78
N LEU A 71 -1.45 -13.74 -0.62
CA LEU A 71 -0.05 -13.77 -0.15
C LEU A 71 0.44 -15.20 0.16
N GLN A 72 -0.43 -16.05 0.71
CA GLN A 72 -0.12 -17.45 0.99
C GLN A 72 -0.14 -18.33 -0.26
N ASN A 73 -0.85 -17.90 -1.30
CA ASN A 73 -1.00 -18.69 -2.51
C ASN A 73 0.36 -18.91 -3.19
N HIS A 74 0.67 -20.19 -3.40
CA HIS A 74 1.92 -20.66 -3.99
C HIS A 74 2.18 -20.08 -5.39
N ASP A 75 1.13 -19.84 -6.16
CA ASP A 75 1.25 -19.39 -7.56
C ASP A 75 1.46 -17.87 -7.68
N TYR A 76 1.26 -17.11 -6.59
CA TYR A 76 1.42 -15.66 -6.56
C TYR A 76 2.65 -15.23 -5.77
N PHE A 77 2.65 -15.48 -4.45
CA PHE A 77 3.66 -14.96 -3.52
C PHE A 77 4.29 -16.03 -2.61
N ASN A 78 3.59 -17.13 -2.32
CA ASN A 78 4.09 -18.29 -1.53
C ASN A 78 4.67 -17.93 -0.14
N ILE A 79 4.06 -16.98 0.57
CA ILE A 79 4.48 -16.58 1.92
C ILE A 79 3.69 -17.39 2.95
N LYS A 80 4.24 -18.55 3.34
CA LYS A 80 3.52 -19.57 4.13
C LYS A 80 3.08 -19.11 5.52
N ASP A 81 3.93 -18.37 6.21
CA ASP A 81 3.71 -17.96 7.61
C ASP A 81 3.44 -16.46 7.71
N ILE A 82 2.56 -15.92 6.85
CA ILE A 82 2.14 -14.51 6.91
C ILE A 82 0.88 -14.32 7.76
N ASN A 83 0.88 -13.28 8.57
CA ASN A 83 -0.24 -12.88 9.42
C ASN A 83 -0.52 -11.38 9.25
N LEU A 84 -1.68 -11.05 8.66
CA LEU A 84 -2.15 -9.67 8.58
C LEU A 84 -2.98 -9.35 9.82
N LYS A 85 -2.40 -8.57 10.75
CA LYS A 85 -3.13 -8.05 11.92
C LYS A 85 -3.62 -6.66 11.60
N TYR A 86 -4.89 -6.38 11.91
CA TYR A 86 -5.44 -5.07 11.64
C TYR A 86 -6.18 -4.46 12.83
N LYS A 87 -6.24 -3.13 12.81
CA LYS A 87 -7.05 -2.29 13.70
C LYS A 87 -7.86 -1.32 12.87
N ILE A 88 -9.01 -0.88 13.39
CA ILE A 88 -9.88 0.08 12.72
C ILE A 88 -10.03 1.30 13.62
N LYS A 89 -9.72 2.48 13.09
CA LYS A 89 -10.05 3.78 13.67
C LYS A 89 -11.23 4.33 12.85
N TYR A 90 -12.44 4.28 13.41
CA TYR A 90 -13.67 4.66 12.71
C TYR A 90 -13.79 6.16 12.39
N HIS A 91 -12.86 6.97 12.88
CA HIS A 91 -12.81 8.39 12.61
C HIS A 91 -11.37 8.86 12.38
N VAL A 92 -11.17 9.54 11.27
CA VAL A 92 -9.99 10.38 11.03
C VAL A 92 -10.07 11.61 11.95
N ASP A 93 -8.94 12.10 12.45
CA ASP A 93 -8.90 13.36 13.20
C ASP A 93 -9.21 14.58 12.31
N ASP A 94 -9.64 15.66 12.94
CA ASP A 94 -10.07 16.88 12.24
C ASP A 94 -8.95 17.54 11.42
N ALA A 95 -7.69 17.40 11.83
CA ALA A 95 -6.56 18.00 11.13
C ALA A 95 -6.27 17.29 9.80
N LEU A 96 -6.23 15.96 9.82
CA LEU A 96 -6.09 15.16 8.60
C LEU A 96 -7.32 15.32 7.69
N LYS A 97 -8.53 15.31 8.26
CA LYS A 97 -9.77 15.58 7.51
C LYS A 97 -9.70 16.91 6.75
N LYS A 98 -9.35 18.00 7.42
CA LYS A 98 -9.24 19.34 6.80
C LYS A 98 -8.19 19.35 5.68
N THR A 99 -7.10 18.62 5.87
CA THR A 99 -6.03 18.48 4.87
C THR A 99 -6.55 17.74 3.61
N LEU A 100 -7.26 16.64 3.80
CA LEU A 100 -7.79 15.81 2.71
C LEU A 100 -8.86 16.50 1.86
N GLN A 101 -9.65 17.40 2.46
CA GLN A 101 -10.68 18.17 1.71
C GLN A 101 -10.10 18.94 0.52
N GLY A 102 -8.86 19.44 0.61
CA GLY A 102 -8.20 20.15 -0.50
C GLY A 102 -7.92 19.26 -1.72
N TYR A 103 -7.82 17.95 -1.52
CA TYR A 103 -7.53 16.97 -2.57
C TYR A 103 -8.79 16.30 -3.12
N TYR A 104 -9.86 16.22 -2.32
CA TYR A 104 -11.16 15.71 -2.77
C TYR A 104 -11.95 16.71 -3.61
N ASN A 105 -11.81 18.01 -3.36
CA ASN A 105 -12.61 19.06 -4.02
C ASN A 105 -12.14 19.43 -5.44
N GLN A 106 -11.35 18.56 -6.07
CA GLN A 106 -10.89 18.72 -7.45
C GLN A 106 -11.81 17.95 -8.40
N VAL A 107 -11.77 18.30 -9.70
CA VAL A 107 -12.58 17.60 -10.74
C VAL A 107 -12.28 16.10 -10.74
N TYR A 108 -11.04 15.74 -10.46
CA TYR A 108 -10.56 14.39 -10.19
C TYR A 108 -9.77 14.38 -8.89
N MET A 109 -9.72 13.24 -8.21
CA MET A 109 -9.04 13.14 -6.92
C MET A 109 -7.53 13.25 -7.13
N TYR A 110 -6.85 14.15 -6.41
CA TYR A 110 -5.39 14.21 -6.47
C TYR A 110 -4.75 13.11 -5.61
N LEU A 111 -4.71 11.90 -6.16
CA LEU A 111 -4.34 10.66 -5.45
C LEU A 111 -2.93 10.71 -4.85
N GLU A 112 -1.93 11.20 -5.59
CA GLU A 112 -0.56 11.32 -5.06
C GLU A 112 -0.50 12.30 -3.88
N GLY A 113 -1.20 13.44 -3.97
CA GLY A 113 -1.29 14.41 -2.87
C GLY A 113 -1.98 13.86 -1.62
N ILE A 114 -2.97 12.97 -1.79
CA ILE A 114 -3.61 12.27 -0.66
C ILE A 114 -2.61 11.34 0.03
N ILE A 115 -1.89 10.52 -0.73
CA ILE A 115 -0.88 9.62 -0.16
C ILE A 115 0.21 10.41 0.57
N ASP A 116 0.69 11.51 -0.01
CA ASP A 116 1.70 12.37 0.62
C ASP A 116 1.20 13.00 1.93
N ALA A 117 -0.05 13.46 1.94
CA ALA A 117 -0.68 14.00 3.14
C ALA A 117 -0.88 12.94 4.24
N LEU A 118 -1.27 11.72 3.86
CA LEU A 118 -1.38 10.59 4.79
C LEU A 118 -0.01 10.24 5.39
N THR A 119 1.02 10.08 4.56
CA THR A 119 2.37 9.76 5.03
C THR A 119 2.90 10.84 5.98
N ALA A 120 2.81 12.11 5.59
CA ALA A 120 3.25 13.22 6.45
C ALA A 120 2.52 13.25 7.80
N HIS A 121 1.21 12.99 7.79
CA HIS A 121 0.43 12.93 9.02
C HIS A 121 0.86 11.76 9.92
N PHE A 122 0.94 10.54 9.38
CA PHE A 122 1.26 9.36 10.19
C PHE A 122 2.72 9.36 10.69
N ASP A 123 3.66 9.88 9.91
CA ASP A 123 5.05 10.08 10.33
C ASP A 123 5.17 11.07 11.50
N THR A 124 4.31 12.10 11.53
CA THR A 124 4.34 13.14 12.57
C THR A 124 3.80 12.64 13.90
N TYR A 125 2.67 11.92 13.87
CA TYR A 125 1.92 11.62 15.10
C TYR A 125 2.30 10.28 15.73
N ASN A 126 2.63 9.25 14.93
CA ASN A 126 3.00 7.91 15.40
C ASN A 126 2.12 7.37 16.56
N GLU A 127 0.83 7.76 16.59
CA GLU A 127 -0.05 7.51 17.74
C GLU A 127 -0.34 6.01 17.96
N ASN A 128 -0.20 5.20 16.90
CA ASN A 128 -0.56 3.79 16.89
C ASN A 128 0.64 2.82 16.87
N GLY A 129 1.85 3.32 17.12
CA GLY A 129 3.06 2.50 17.26
C GLY A 129 3.67 2.03 15.93
N ASN A 130 3.60 2.87 14.88
CA ASN A 130 4.12 2.63 13.53
C ASN A 130 3.62 1.32 12.90
N PRO A 131 2.35 1.24 12.46
CA PRO A 131 1.90 0.10 11.67
C PRO A 131 2.68 0.02 10.35
N ASP A 132 2.81 -1.17 9.78
CA ASP A 132 3.47 -1.38 8.47
C ASP A 132 2.69 -0.72 7.34
N ILE A 133 1.36 -0.71 7.44
CA ILE A 133 0.45 -0.08 6.48
C ILE A 133 -0.55 0.81 7.22
N ASN A 134 -0.61 2.08 6.85
CA ASN A 134 -1.71 2.98 7.19
C ASN A 134 -2.64 3.11 5.99
N CYS A 135 -3.89 2.71 6.15
CA CYS A 135 -4.87 2.65 5.05
C CYS A 135 -6.08 3.55 5.33
N LEU A 136 -6.28 4.56 4.50
CA LEU A 136 -7.49 5.38 4.52
C LEU A 136 -8.58 4.70 3.68
N VAL A 137 -9.74 4.46 4.29
CA VAL A 137 -10.90 3.84 3.64
C VAL A 137 -11.91 4.93 3.30
N THR A 138 -12.23 5.11 2.02
CA THR A 138 -13.11 6.19 1.53
C THR A 138 -14.22 5.67 0.63
N ASN A 139 -15.38 6.33 0.63
CA ASN A 139 -16.45 6.07 -0.33
C ASN A 139 -16.33 6.96 -1.58
N ASN A 140 -15.32 7.83 -1.64
CA ASN A 140 -15.03 8.61 -2.83
C ASN A 140 -14.48 7.70 -3.93
N THR A 141 -14.83 7.99 -5.19
CA THR A 141 -14.28 7.24 -6.33
C THR A 141 -12.79 7.53 -6.46
N ILE A 142 -11.96 6.49 -6.40
CA ILE A 142 -10.51 6.59 -6.62
C ILE A 142 -10.29 6.68 -8.14
N GLU A 143 -10.13 7.91 -8.61
CA GLU A 143 -9.92 8.24 -10.02
C GLU A 143 -9.09 9.52 -10.15
N ASP A 144 -8.06 9.50 -10.99
CA ASP A 144 -7.16 10.63 -11.24
C ASP A 144 -7.48 11.40 -12.54
N GLY A 145 -8.45 10.92 -13.32
CA GLY A 145 -8.84 11.50 -14.61
C GLY A 145 -7.92 11.16 -15.77
N TYR A 146 -6.93 10.28 -15.55
CA TYR A 146 -5.98 9.83 -16.56
C TYR A 146 -5.98 8.31 -16.65
N ASP A 147 -5.14 7.64 -15.86
CA ASP A 147 -4.85 6.21 -15.98
C ASP A 147 -5.58 5.38 -14.92
N ILE A 148 -6.07 6.02 -13.86
CA ILE A 148 -6.75 5.36 -12.74
C ILE A 148 -8.23 5.67 -12.84
N HIS A 149 -9.03 4.64 -13.13
CA HIS A 149 -10.48 4.75 -13.20
C HIS A 149 -11.14 3.78 -12.22
N LYS A 150 -11.79 4.32 -11.18
CA LYS A 150 -12.57 3.55 -10.20
C LYS A 150 -11.76 2.41 -9.56
N ALA A 151 -10.52 2.69 -9.19
CA ALA A 151 -9.68 1.69 -8.54
C ALA A 151 -10.26 1.32 -7.17
N TYR A 152 -10.05 0.07 -6.76
CA TYR A 152 -10.40 -0.35 -5.41
C TYR A 152 -9.35 0.03 -4.38
N GLY A 153 -8.11 0.32 -4.79
CA GLY A 153 -7.07 0.83 -3.92
C GLY A 153 -5.98 1.56 -4.67
N PHE A 154 -5.20 2.37 -3.97
CA PHE A 154 -4.09 3.14 -4.51
C PHE A 154 -2.99 3.35 -3.45
N SER A 155 -1.73 3.22 -3.85
CA SER A 155 -0.58 3.66 -3.06
C SER A 155 0.52 4.13 -4.01
N LYS A 156 1.34 5.07 -3.55
CA LYS A 156 2.56 5.48 -4.25
C LYS A 156 3.73 4.53 -3.95
N ASP A 157 3.70 3.91 -2.78
CA ASP A 157 4.73 2.99 -2.36
C ASP A 157 4.55 1.66 -3.07
N LYS A 158 5.66 1.10 -3.54
CA LYS A 158 5.68 -0.19 -4.28
C LYS A 158 6.15 -1.35 -3.42
N THR A 159 6.64 -1.06 -2.22
CA THR A 159 7.32 -2.00 -1.33
C THR A 159 7.16 -1.55 0.11
N LEU A 160 7.00 -2.51 1.02
CA LEU A 160 7.07 -2.30 2.47
C LEU A 160 8.53 -2.05 2.89
N CYS A 161 8.99 -0.82 2.68
CA CYS A 161 10.37 -0.38 2.96
C CYS A 161 10.53 0.06 4.44
N LYS A 162 11.59 0.81 4.77
CA LYS A 162 11.89 1.26 6.15
C LYS A 162 10.78 2.10 6.84
N HIS A 163 9.78 2.55 6.09
CA HIS A 163 8.71 3.44 6.56
C HIS A 163 7.35 2.80 6.34
N SER A 164 6.38 3.23 7.14
CA SER A 164 4.99 2.80 6.97
C SER A 164 4.47 3.19 5.58
N VAL A 165 3.75 2.28 4.94
CA VAL A 165 3.14 2.54 3.65
C VAL A 165 1.78 3.20 3.85
N SER A 166 1.56 4.31 3.15
CA SER A 166 0.24 4.94 3.07
C SER A 166 -0.54 4.39 1.89
N MET A 167 -1.79 4.00 2.12
CA MET A 167 -2.68 3.44 1.11
C MET A 167 -4.06 4.08 1.20
N LEU A 168 -4.72 4.20 0.05
CA LEU A 168 -6.13 4.52 -0.10
C LEU A 168 -6.89 3.26 -0.52
N LEU A 169 -8.05 3.01 0.08
CA LEU A 169 -8.91 1.86 -0.23
C LEU A 169 -10.35 2.37 -0.43
N ALA A 170 -10.99 1.96 -1.51
CA ALA A 170 -12.38 2.27 -1.76
C ALA A 170 -13.28 1.35 -0.93
N TYR A 171 -14.23 1.92 -0.20
CA TYR A 171 -15.27 1.16 0.47
C TYR A 171 -16.27 0.62 -0.56
N ALA A 172 -16.12 -0.65 -0.92
CA ALA A 172 -16.97 -1.32 -1.91
C ALA A 172 -17.44 -2.68 -1.36
N PRO A 173 -18.49 -2.73 -0.50
CA PRO A 173 -18.91 -3.96 0.16
C PRO A 173 -19.32 -5.06 -0.82
N TYR A 174 -19.82 -4.69 -2.01
CA TYR A 174 -20.18 -5.63 -3.09
C TYR A 174 -18.96 -6.20 -3.84
N ALA A 175 -17.77 -5.63 -3.66
CA ALA A 175 -16.53 -6.00 -4.34
C ALA A 175 -15.38 -6.24 -3.35
N ALA A 176 -15.69 -6.69 -2.13
CA ALA A 176 -14.71 -6.85 -1.05
C ALA A 176 -13.52 -7.76 -1.41
N TYR A 177 -13.76 -8.82 -2.19
CA TYR A 177 -12.70 -9.70 -2.69
C TYR A 177 -11.78 -9.01 -3.70
N ASP A 178 -12.33 -8.19 -4.59
CA ASP A 178 -11.53 -7.45 -5.57
C ASP A 178 -10.72 -6.33 -4.89
N ALA A 179 -11.30 -5.69 -3.86
CA ALA A 179 -10.57 -4.79 -2.99
C ALA A 179 -9.45 -5.50 -2.22
N GLY A 180 -9.67 -6.73 -1.75
CA GLY A 180 -8.63 -7.57 -1.14
C GLY A 180 -7.48 -7.90 -2.10
N ARG A 181 -7.78 -8.21 -3.36
CA ARG A 181 -6.77 -8.41 -4.41
C ARG A 181 -5.98 -7.13 -4.71
N LYS A 182 -6.65 -5.98 -4.78
CA LYS A 182 -5.96 -4.69 -4.95
C LYS A 182 -5.14 -4.26 -3.73
N PHE A 183 -5.50 -4.72 -2.54
CA PHE A 183 -4.71 -4.50 -1.34
C PHE A 183 -3.34 -5.20 -1.42
N THR A 184 -3.25 -6.37 -2.08
CA THR A 184 -1.99 -7.11 -2.28
C THR A 184 -1.24 -6.68 -3.54
N GLU A 185 -1.96 -6.34 -4.60
CA GLU A 185 -1.42 -5.80 -5.84
C GLU A 185 -1.11 -4.30 -5.70
N GLN A 186 0.03 -3.95 -5.11
CA GLN A 186 0.53 -2.58 -5.22
C GLN A 186 1.01 -2.32 -6.65
N ASP A 187 0.51 -1.24 -7.24
CA ASP A 187 0.54 -0.95 -8.67
C ASP A 187 1.95 -1.11 -9.27
N GLN A 188 2.15 -2.19 -10.03
CA GLN A 188 3.37 -2.40 -10.80
C GLN A 188 3.31 -1.53 -12.05
N ARG A 189 3.60 -0.23 -11.91
CA ARG A 189 4.03 0.60 -13.04
C ARG A 189 5.27 -0.07 -13.64
N GLN A 190 5.11 -0.79 -14.75
CA GLN A 190 6.23 -1.17 -15.62
C GLN A 190 6.82 0.12 -16.21
N PRO A 191 8.15 0.30 -16.19
CA PRO A 191 8.82 1.44 -16.79
C PRO A 191 8.67 1.47 -18.32
#